data_AF-A0ABD5WP62-F1
#
_entry.id   AF-A0ABD5WP62-F1
#
_cell.length_a   1.000
_cell.length_b   1.000
_cell.length_c   1.000
_cell.angle_alpha   90.00
_cell.angle_beta   90.00
_cell.angle_gamma   90.00
#
_symmetry.space_group_name_H-M   'P 1'
#
loop_
_entity.id
_entity.type
_entity.pdbx_description
1 polymer ?
#
loop_
_entity_poly.entity_id
_entity_poly.type
_entity_poly.pdbx_seq_one_letter_code
_entity_poly.pdbx_strand_id
1 'polypeptide(L)'
;MASDGERERGILSTKDRNYLGSGAGIVPKSSAERVARSRIRKRLYSAYLDFRLLIDELEERDRRSVFEDLPDDRNLHRGIIAALEFTYLALKEQNLDFKDYLEEAVTNAEEKLARKESENRVEVDVEFNVETRLVLDETRDISEYSDEEIGELLMNGEIDGELAAHLLQERHSENKGRDIA
;
A
#
# COMPACT_ATOMS: atom_id res chain seq x y z
N MET A 1 12.07 5.52 -22.52
CA MET A 1 10.97 5.37 -21.54
C MET A 1 10.34 6.74 -21.39
N ALA A 2 9.05 6.88 -21.64
CA ALA A 2 8.36 8.14 -21.40
C ALA A 2 8.41 8.44 -19.90
N SER A 3 8.80 9.66 -19.53
CA SER A 3 8.72 10.06 -18.11
C SER A 3 7.26 10.00 -17.66
N ASP A 4 6.99 9.80 -16.37
CA ASP A 4 5.61 9.72 -15.87
C ASP A 4 4.74 10.94 -16.29
N GLY A 5 5.37 12.08 -16.58
CA GLY A 5 4.71 13.29 -17.09
C GLY A 5 4.22 13.20 -18.55
N GLU A 6 4.74 12.28 -19.36
CA GLU A 6 4.50 12.20 -20.81
C GLU A 6 3.42 11.20 -21.21
N ARG A 7 3.01 10.28 -20.32
CA ARG A 7 1.93 9.32 -20.63
C ARG A 7 0.55 9.97 -20.61
N GLU A 8 -0.37 9.38 -21.38
CA GLU A 8 -1.78 9.78 -21.43
C GLU A 8 -2.41 9.86 -20.04
N ARG A 9 -3.48 10.66 -19.94
CA ARG A 9 -4.18 10.89 -18.67
C ARG A 9 -4.85 9.59 -18.20
N GLY A 10 -4.48 9.17 -16.99
CA GLY A 10 -5.25 8.20 -16.21
C GLY A 10 -6.05 8.93 -15.13
N ILE A 11 -6.08 8.38 -13.91
CA ILE A 11 -6.63 9.05 -12.72
C ILE A 11 -5.97 10.43 -12.54
N LEU A 12 -4.65 10.47 -12.62
CA LEU A 12 -3.84 11.69 -12.53
C LEU A 12 -3.67 12.35 -13.89
N SER A 13 -3.83 13.67 -13.95
CA SER A 13 -3.37 14.47 -15.09
C SER A 13 -1.86 14.67 -15.05
N THR A 14 -1.26 15.08 -16.17
CA THR A 14 0.15 15.53 -16.22
C THR A 14 0.46 16.57 -15.13
N LYS A 15 -0.44 17.53 -14.88
CA LYS A 15 -0.26 18.53 -13.83
C LYS A 15 -0.23 17.89 -12.43
N ASP A 16 -1.06 16.88 -12.18
CA ASP A 16 -1.07 16.18 -10.89
C ASP A 16 0.22 15.38 -10.69
N ARG A 17 0.72 14.69 -11.73
CA ARG A 17 1.98 13.95 -11.66
C ARG A 17 3.18 14.87 -11.47
N ASN A 18 3.24 15.97 -12.22
CA ASN A 18 4.32 16.96 -12.06
C ASN A 18 4.34 17.54 -10.64
N TYR A 19 3.15 17.78 -10.07
CA TYR A 19 3.02 18.23 -8.68
C TYR A 19 3.50 17.17 -7.69
N LEU A 20 3.09 15.90 -7.84
CA LEU A 20 3.52 14.83 -6.94
C LEU A 20 5.02 14.53 -7.05
N GLY A 21 5.59 14.58 -8.26
CA GLY A 21 6.99 14.23 -8.48
C GLY A 21 8.00 15.35 -8.20
N SER A 22 7.64 16.62 -8.46
CA SER A 22 8.58 17.76 -8.35
C SER A 22 8.04 18.94 -7.54
N GLY A 23 6.81 18.85 -7.02
CA GLY A 23 6.08 19.99 -6.47
C GLY A 23 5.56 20.96 -7.54
N ALA A 24 5.99 20.85 -8.79
CA ALA A 24 5.63 21.73 -9.91
C ALA A 24 5.82 23.23 -9.61
N GLY A 25 6.85 23.57 -8.81
CA GLY A 25 7.12 24.95 -8.38
C GLY A 25 6.03 25.56 -7.48
N ILE A 26 5.13 24.73 -6.92
CA ILE A 26 4.10 25.19 -6.00
C ILE A 26 4.72 25.40 -4.61
N VAL A 27 4.51 26.59 -4.05
CA VAL A 27 4.99 26.96 -2.71
C VAL A 27 4.32 26.06 -1.65
N PRO A 28 5.08 25.45 -0.73
CA PRO A 28 4.51 24.68 0.38
C PRO A 28 3.59 25.51 1.28
N LYS A 29 2.56 24.88 1.81
CA LYS A 29 1.48 25.46 2.64
C LYS A 29 0.66 26.56 1.93
N SER A 30 0.79 26.71 0.61
CA SER A 30 0.04 27.70 -0.17
C SER A 30 -1.40 27.28 -0.45
N SER A 31 -2.24 28.25 -0.86
CA SER A 31 -3.58 27.96 -1.38
C SER A 31 -3.54 27.08 -2.63
N ALA A 32 -2.55 27.30 -3.51
CA ALA A 32 -2.35 26.49 -4.72
C ALA A 32 -2.05 25.02 -4.39
N GLU A 33 -1.23 24.75 -3.37
CA GLU A 33 -0.95 23.40 -2.91
C GLU A 33 -2.22 22.71 -2.38
N ARG A 34 -2.98 23.41 -1.51
CA ARG A 34 -4.24 22.86 -0.97
C ARG A 34 -5.23 22.51 -2.08
N VAL A 35 -5.32 23.35 -3.12
CA VAL A 35 -6.16 23.08 -4.30
C VAL A 35 -5.65 21.87 -5.08
N ALA A 36 -4.34 21.76 -5.32
CA ALA A 36 -3.75 20.60 -6.01
C ALA A 36 -4.02 19.29 -5.26
N ARG A 37 -3.75 19.25 -3.95
CA ARG A 37 -4.01 18.07 -3.11
C ARG A 37 -5.49 17.72 -3.05
N SER A 38 -6.38 18.71 -2.90
CA SER A 38 -7.83 18.50 -2.90
C SER A 38 -8.31 17.90 -4.22
N ARG A 39 -7.80 18.40 -5.36
CA ARG A 39 -8.13 17.86 -6.68
C ARG A 39 -7.67 16.41 -6.84
N ILE A 40 -6.45 16.08 -6.42
CA ILE A 40 -5.92 14.70 -6.47
C ILE A 40 -6.79 13.75 -5.65
N ARG A 41 -7.11 14.11 -4.40
CA ARG A 41 -7.99 13.29 -3.55
C ARG A 41 -9.37 13.05 -4.18
N LYS A 42 -9.99 14.08 -4.75
CA LYS A 42 -11.28 13.95 -5.43
C LYS A 42 -11.21 13.02 -6.63
N ARG A 43 -10.15 13.12 -7.45
CA ARG A 43 -9.95 12.22 -8.61
C ARG A 43 -9.74 10.79 -8.19
N LEU A 44 -8.95 10.56 -7.15
CA LEU A 44 -8.73 9.22 -6.60
C LEU A 44 -10.05 8.61 -6.11
N TYR A 45 -10.82 9.38 -5.32
CA TYR A 45 -12.14 8.94 -4.86
C TYR A 45 -13.07 8.60 -6.03
N SER A 46 -13.16 9.47 -7.04
CA SER A 46 -13.96 9.19 -8.25
C SER A 46 -13.47 7.94 -8.99
N ALA A 47 -12.16 7.73 -9.11
CA ALA A 47 -11.62 6.57 -9.78
C ALA A 47 -11.99 5.24 -9.09
N TYR A 48 -12.02 5.20 -7.75
CA TYR A 48 -12.52 4.02 -7.04
C TYR A 48 -13.99 3.76 -7.30
N LEU A 49 -14.82 4.80 -7.45
CA LEU A 49 -16.22 4.65 -7.83
C LEU A 49 -16.38 4.16 -9.28
N ASP A 50 -15.51 4.63 -10.18
CA ASP A 50 -15.54 4.25 -11.59
C ASP A 50 -15.24 2.76 -11.79
N PHE A 51 -14.43 2.11 -10.93
CA PHE A 51 -14.18 0.67 -11.03
C PHE A 51 -15.45 -0.17 -10.97
N ARG A 52 -16.48 0.26 -10.22
CA ARG A 52 -17.77 -0.43 -10.23
C ARG A 52 -18.41 -0.39 -11.62
N LEU A 53 -18.40 0.77 -12.28
CA LEU A 53 -18.90 0.92 -13.64
C LEU A 53 -18.08 0.09 -14.63
N LEU A 54 -16.75 0.03 -14.47
CA LEU A 54 -15.89 -0.79 -15.33
C LEU A 54 -16.16 -2.29 -15.16
N ILE A 55 -16.48 -2.75 -13.96
CA ILE A 55 -16.81 -4.16 -13.72
C ILE A 55 -18.19 -4.49 -14.29
N ASP A 56 -19.18 -3.61 -14.10
CA ASP A 56 -20.57 -3.89 -14.44
C ASP A 56 -20.90 -3.63 -15.92
N GLU A 57 -20.30 -2.60 -16.53
CA GLU A 57 -20.71 -2.08 -17.85
C GLU A 57 -19.66 -2.23 -18.96
N LEU A 58 -18.36 -2.25 -18.65
CA LEU A 58 -17.33 -2.39 -19.70
C LEU A 58 -17.35 -3.81 -20.25
N GLU A 59 -17.33 -3.98 -21.58
CA GLU A 59 -17.34 -5.31 -22.18
C GLU A 59 -16.10 -6.11 -21.79
N GLU A 60 -16.26 -7.42 -21.64
CA GLU A 60 -15.14 -8.30 -21.29
C GLU A 60 -13.99 -8.21 -22.31
N ARG A 61 -14.31 -8.11 -23.60
CA ARG A 61 -13.29 -7.98 -24.65
C ARG A 61 -12.39 -6.76 -24.41
N ASP A 62 -12.99 -5.64 -24.02
CA ASP A 62 -12.27 -4.40 -23.74
C ASP A 62 -11.51 -4.47 -22.42
N ARG A 63 -12.06 -5.17 -21.40
CA ARG A 63 -11.29 -5.46 -20.19
C ARG A 63 -10.07 -6.32 -20.52
N ARG A 64 -10.22 -7.37 -21.33
CA ARG A 64 -9.12 -8.27 -21.71
C ARG A 64 -8.04 -7.54 -22.50
N SER A 65 -8.40 -6.64 -23.43
CA SER A 65 -7.40 -5.90 -24.22
C SER A 65 -6.54 -4.98 -23.37
N VAL A 66 -7.05 -4.45 -22.25
CA VAL A 66 -6.23 -3.66 -21.30
C VAL A 66 -5.09 -4.50 -20.69
N PHE A 67 -5.28 -5.82 -20.55
CA PHE A 67 -4.32 -6.73 -19.92
C PHE A 67 -3.64 -7.69 -20.90
N GLU A 68 -3.81 -7.51 -22.22
CA GLU A 68 -3.36 -8.49 -23.22
C GLU A 68 -1.83 -8.70 -23.21
N ASP A 69 -1.09 -7.63 -22.97
CA ASP A 69 0.38 -7.63 -22.93
C ASP A 69 0.96 -7.80 -21.52
N LEU A 70 0.14 -8.06 -20.49
CA LEU A 70 0.58 -8.03 -19.08
C LEU A 70 1.82 -8.90 -18.74
N PRO A 71 2.04 -10.08 -19.34
CA PRO A 71 3.27 -10.84 -19.09
C PRO A 71 4.55 -10.07 -19.46
N ASP A 72 4.50 -9.20 -20.48
CA ASP A 72 5.64 -8.47 -21.02
C ASP A 72 5.63 -6.98 -20.62
N ASP A 73 4.46 -6.40 -20.30
CA ASP A 73 4.33 -5.01 -19.85
C ASP A 73 4.68 -4.84 -18.36
N ARG A 74 5.99 -4.65 -18.13
CA ARG A 74 6.55 -4.35 -16.80
C ARG A 74 5.98 -3.07 -16.18
N ASN A 75 5.51 -2.10 -16.96
CA ASN A 75 4.96 -0.86 -16.42
C ASN A 75 3.54 -1.08 -15.91
N LEU A 76 2.70 -1.75 -16.67
CA LEU A 76 1.35 -2.12 -16.23
C LEU A 76 1.42 -3.03 -15.01
N HIS A 77 2.30 -4.04 -15.02
CA HIS A 77 2.52 -4.90 -13.85
C HIS A 77 2.88 -4.10 -12.59
N ARG A 78 3.86 -3.18 -12.67
CA ARG A 78 4.21 -2.28 -11.55
C ARG A 78 3.04 -1.39 -11.13
N GLY A 79 2.25 -0.91 -12.09
CA GLY A 79 1.07 -0.09 -11.82
C GLY A 79 -0.02 -0.84 -11.04
N ILE A 80 -0.28 -2.11 -11.37
CA ILE A 80 -1.23 -2.97 -10.64
C ILE A 80 -0.75 -3.19 -9.21
N ILE A 81 0.52 -3.57 -9.02
CA ILE A 81 1.10 -3.76 -7.69
C ILE A 81 1.02 -2.47 -6.87
N ALA A 82 1.39 -1.32 -7.44
CA ALA A 82 1.32 -0.03 -6.75
C ALA A 82 -0.12 0.36 -6.38
N ALA A 83 -1.13 0.00 -7.18
CA ALA A 83 -2.53 0.24 -6.86
C ALA A 83 -3.02 -0.62 -5.68
N LEU A 84 -2.61 -1.89 -5.63
CA LEU A 84 -2.90 -2.80 -4.52
C LEU A 84 -2.18 -2.34 -3.24
N GLU A 85 -0.89 -2.02 -3.33
CA GLU A 85 -0.08 -1.49 -2.23
C GLU A 85 -0.68 -0.20 -1.66
N PHE A 86 -1.04 0.75 -2.54
CA PHE A 86 -1.70 1.99 -2.14
C PHE A 86 -3.02 1.72 -1.40
N THR A 87 -3.82 0.77 -1.89
CA THR A 87 -5.10 0.41 -1.25
C THR A 87 -4.87 -0.22 0.12
N TYR A 88 -3.91 -1.13 0.24
CA TYR A 88 -3.52 -1.76 1.51
C TYR A 88 -3.09 -0.70 2.53
N LEU A 89 -2.18 0.20 2.15
CA LEU A 89 -1.71 1.28 3.02
C LEU A 89 -2.86 2.19 3.45
N ALA A 90 -3.70 2.62 2.51
CA ALA A 90 -4.82 3.51 2.80
C ALA A 90 -5.83 2.90 3.79
N LEU A 91 -6.11 1.59 3.69
CA LEU A 91 -6.99 0.90 4.64
C LEU A 91 -6.31 0.71 6.01
N LYS A 92 -5.04 0.29 6.02
CA LYS A 92 -4.26 0.10 7.26
C LYS A 92 -4.10 1.39 8.05
N GLU A 93 -3.87 2.53 7.37
CA GLU A 93 -3.81 3.87 7.98
C GLU A 93 -5.15 4.29 8.62
N GLN A 94 -6.27 3.66 8.24
CA GLN A 94 -7.58 3.87 8.85
C GLN A 94 -7.97 2.76 9.86
N ASN A 95 -7.05 1.85 10.19
CA ASN A 95 -7.30 0.67 11.02
C ASN A 95 -8.40 -0.25 10.44
N LEU A 96 -8.47 -0.37 9.12
CA LEU A 96 -9.34 -1.30 8.42
C LEU A 96 -8.51 -2.51 7.93
N ASP A 97 -9.09 -3.70 7.99
CA ASP A 97 -8.42 -4.92 7.52
C ASP A 97 -8.54 -5.04 5.99
N PHE A 98 -7.41 -5.08 5.28
CA PHE A 98 -7.38 -5.29 3.84
C PHE A 98 -8.00 -6.63 3.44
N LYS A 99 -7.89 -7.65 4.32
CA LYS A 99 -8.44 -8.98 4.10
C LYS A 99 -9.93 -8.93 3.79
N ASP A 100 -10.72 -8.25 4.62
CA ASP A 100 -12.19 -8.15 4.44
C ASP A 100 -12.58 -7.63 3.04
N TYR A 101 -11.87 -6.60 2.56
CA TYR A 101 -12.11 -6.01 1.24
C TYR A 101 -11.65 -6.94 0.11
N LEU A 102 -10.53 -7.66 0.30
CA LEU A 102 -10.03 -8.61 -0.67
C LEU A 102 -10.97 -9.82 -0.80
N GLU A 103 -11.42 -10.38 0.32
CA GLU A 103 -12.37 -11.49 0.36
C GLU A 103 -13.68 -11.12 -0.36
N GLU A 104 -14.24 -9.94 -0.05
CA GLU A 104 -15.45 -9.45 -0.72
C GLU A 104 -15.21 -9.23 -2.23
N ALA A 105 -14.07 -8.65 -2.61
CA ALA A 105 -13.75 -8.40 -4.02
C ALA A 105 -13.59 -9.70 -4.83
N VAL A 106 -12.86 -10.69 -4.29
CA VAL A 106 -12.64 -11.99 -4.93
C VAL A 106 -13.95 -12.78 -4.99
N THR A 107 -14.72 -12.82 -3.90
CA THR A 107 -16.03 -13.49 -3.87
C THR A 107 -16.97 -12.92 -4.94
N ASN A 108 -17.09 -11.60 -5.02
CA ASN A 108 -17.92 -10.93 -6.02
C ASN A 108 -17.46 -11.24 -7.46
N ALA A 109 -16.15 -11.37 -7.69
CA ALA A 109 -15.59 -11.69 -9.00
C ALA A 109 -15.90 -13.14 -9.40
N GLU A 110 -15.62 -14.11 -8.51
CA GLU A 110 -15.88 -15.53 -8.72
C GLU A 110 -17.37 -15.82 -8.96
N GLU A 111 -18.27 -15.19 -8.19
CA GLU A 111 -19.71 -15.31 -8.41
C GLU A 111 -20.13 -14.76 -9.79
N LYS A 112 -19.55 -13.65 -10.25
CA LYS A 112 -19.83 -13.09 -11.58
C LYS A 112 -19.34 -14.02 -12.68
N LEU A 113 -18.17 -14.64 -12.51
CA LEU A 113 -17.62 -15.62 -13.45
C LEU A 113 -18.50 -16.88 -13.52
N ALA A 114 -18.86 -17.45 -12.38
CA ALA A 114 -19.69 -18.65 -12.31
C ALA A 114 -21.06 -18.47 -12.98
N ARG A 115 -21.72 -17.33 -12.73
CA ARG A 115 -22.99 -16.98 -13.37
C ARG A 115 -22.87 -16.89 -14.88
N LYS A 116 -21.75 -16.37 -15.38
CA LYS A 116 -21.50 -16.21 -16.81
C LYS A 116 -21.21 -17.55 -17.50
N GLU A 117 -20.45 -18.42 -16.87
CA GLU A 117 -20.00 -19.67 -17.50
C GLU A 117 -21.06 -20.77 -17.47
N SER A 118 -21.87 -20.82 -16.40
CA SER A 118 -22.73 -21.98 -16.16
C SER A 118 -24.05 -21.68 -15.46
N GLU A 119 -24.41 -20.40 -15.26
CA GLU A 119 -25.58 -19.97 -14.48
C GLU A 119 -25.63 -20.54 -13.04
N ASN A 120 -24.53 -21.12 -12.57
CA ASN A 120 -24.44 -21.75 -11.27
C ASN A 120 -24.11 -20.75 -10.17
N ARG A 121 -24.46 -21.12 -8.94
CA ARG A 121 -23.94 -20.48 -7.74
C ARG A 121 -22.69 -21.22 -7.29
N VAL A 122 -21.68 -20.48 -6.88
CA VAL A 122 -20.45 -21.00 -6.27
C VAL A 122 -20.37 -20.55 -4.83
N GLU A 123 -19.74 -21.37 -4.00
CA GLU A 123 -19.24 -20.99 -2.69
C GLU A 123 -17.77 -20.62 -2.85
N VAL A 124 -17.37 -19.46 -2.34
CA VAL A 124 -16.01 -18.93 -2.50
C VAL A 124 -15.39 -18.84 -1.12
N ASP A 125 -14.25 -19.47 -0.95
CA ASP A 125 -13.42 -19.41 0.25
C ASP A 125 -12.09 -18.77 -0.10
N VAL A 126 -11.71 -17.73 0.62
CA VAL A 126 -10.52 -16.90 0.33
C VAL A 126 -9.62 -16.93 1.55
N GLU A 127 -8.48 -17.60 1.41
CA GLU A 127 -7.47 -17.63 2.47
C GLU A 127 -6.36 -16.60 2.18
N PHE A 128 -6.27 -15.58 3.02
CA PHE A 128 -5.21 -14.56 2.97
C PHE A 128 -4.63 -14.37 4.37
N ASN A 129 -3.34 -14.69 4.52
CA ASN A 129 -2.61 -14.59 5.78
C ASN A 129 -1.36 -13.72 5.56
N VAL A 130 -1.20 -12.68 6.39
CA VAL A 130 -0.04 -11.78 6.36
C VAL A 130 0.59 -11.80 7.74
N GLU A 131 1.85 -12.22 7.79
CA GLU A 131 2.67 -12.17 8.99
C GLU A 131 3.77 -11.14 8.81
N THR A 132 3.83 -10.18 9.73
CA THR A 132 4.93 -9.22 9.81
C THR A 132 5.80 -9.58 10.99
N ARG A 133 7.11 -9.65 10.75
CA ARG A 133 8.12 -9.85 11.79
C ARG A 133 9.10 -8.70 11.73
N LEU A 134 9.42 -8.12 12.89
CA LEU A 134 10.54 -7.19 12.98
C LEU A 134 11.85 -7.93 12.69
N VAL A 135 12.63 -7.38 11.76
CA VAL A 135 13.96 -7.86 11.39
C VAL A 135 15.00 -6.80 11.73
N LEU A 136 16.23 -7.22 11.97
CA LEU A 136 17.31 -6.28 12.22
C LEU A 136 17.64 -5.50 10.93
N ASP A 137 17.66 -4.18 11.04
CA ASP A 137 18.09 -3.28 9.97
C ASP A 137 19.55 -2.92 10.21
N GLU A 138 20.45 -3.45 9.39
CA GLU A 138 21.89 -3.20 9.49
C GLU A 138 22.28 -1.72 9.33
N THR A 139 21.37 -0.88 8.82
CA THR A 139 21.57 0.56 8.65
C THR A 139 21.08 1.40 9.82
N ARG A 140 20.23 0.82 10.70
CA ARG A 140 19.75 1.46 11.93
C ARG A 140 20.67 1.09 13.09
N ASP A 141 21.02 2.08 13.91
CA ASP A 141 21.80 1.80 15.12
C ASP A 141 20.95 0.93 16.07
N ILE A 142 21.52 -0.19 16.53
CA ILE A 142 20.81 -1.15 17.37
C ILE A 142 20.33 -0.53 18.70
N SER A 143 20.99 0.53 19.16
CA SER A 143 20.60 1.30 20.35
C SER A 143 19.30 2.11 20.16
N GLU A 144 18.88 2.36 18.92
CA GLU A 144 17.67 3.12 18.59
C GLU A 144 16.37 2.29 18.62
N TYR A 145 16.46 0.96 18.72
CA TYR A 145 15.28 0.10 18.86
C TYR A 145 14.68 0.22 20.26
N SER A 146 13.38 0.48 20.38
CA SER A 146 12.67 0.49 21.66
C SER A 146 12.76 -0.86 22.41
N ASP A 147 12.46 -0.87 23.71
CA ASP A 147 12.55 -2.11 24.52
C ASP A 147 11.60 -3.20 23.98
N GLU A 148 10.43 -2.79 23.45
CA GLU A 148 9.47 -3.66 22.79
C GLU A 148 10.04 -4.24 21.49
N GLU A 149 10.66 -3.40 20.66
CA GLU A 149 11.34 -3.83 19.44
C GLU A 149 12.53 -4.77 19.74
N ILE A 150 13.32 -4.51 20.78
CA ILE A 150 14.41 -5.41 21.22
C ILE A 150 13.84 -6.77 21.63
N GLY A 151 12.73 -6.77 22.38
CA GLY A 151 12.02 -8.00 22.74
C GLY A 151 11.53 -8.76 21.52
N GLU A 152 10.98 -8.07 20.53
CA GLU A 152 10.52 -8.68 19.28
C GLU A 152 11.68 -9.25 18.44
N LEU A 153 12.78 -8.51 18.30
CA LEU A 153 14.00 -8.99 17.62
C LEU A 153 14.54 -10.27 18.27
N LEU A 154 14.55 -10.34 19.61
CA LEU A 154 14.95 -11.53 20.36
C LEU A 154 13.99 -12.70 20.09
N MET A 155 12.67 -12.47 20.16
CA MET A 155 11.66 -13.50 19.88
C MET A 155 11.74 -14.02 18.44
N ASN A 156 12.08 -13.14 17.50
CA ASN A 156 12.25 -13.48 16.08
C ASN A 156 13.62 -14.11 15.78
N GLY A 157 14.52 -14.20 16.77
CA GLY A 157 15.86 -14.78 16.63
C GLY A 157 16.85 -13.91 15.85
N GLU A 158 16.56 -12.62 15.70
CA GLU A 158 17.41 -11.64 14.99
C GLU A 158 18.59 -11.17 15.86
N ILE A 159 18.44 -11.23 17.18
CA ILE A 159 19.50 -10.96 18.17
C ILE A 159 19.54 -12.05 19.24
N ASP A 160 20.69 -12.22 19.89
CA ASP A 160 20.82 -13.14 21.01
C ASP A 160 20.43 -12.49 22.35
N GLY A 161 20.30 -13.34 23.38
CA GLY A 161 19.91 -12.89 24.72
C GLY A 161 20.97 -12.04 25.43
N GLU A 162 22.24 -12.15 25.05
CA GLU A 162 23.33 -11.38 25.65
C GLU A 162 23.28 -9.93 25.15
N LEU A 163 23.14 -9.75 23.84
CA LEU A 163 22.96 -8.46 23.19
C LEU A 163 21.67 -7.77 23.65
N ALA A 164 20.55 -8.50 23.72
CA ALA A 164 19.31 -7.96 24.25
C ALA A 164 19.45 -7.48 25.71
N ALA A 165 20.11 -8.26 26.57
CA ALA A 165 20.34 -7.90 27.96
C ALA A 165 21.23 -6.65 28.10
N HIS A 166 22.28 -6.54 27.27
CA HIS A 166 23.17 -5.39 27.25
C HIS A 166 22.43 -4.10 26.92
N LEU A 167 21.66 -4.09 25.83
CA LEU A 167 20.93 -2.90 25.35
C LEU A 167 19.88 -2.42 26.36
N LEU A 168 19.17 -3.34 27.00
CA LEU A 168 18.18 -3.00 28.03
C LEU A 168 18.86 -2.45 29.30
N GLN A 169 20.01 -2.98 29.69
CA GLN A 169 20.76 -2.53 30.88
C GLN A 169 21.37 -1.13 30.70
N GLU A 170 21.96 -0.84 29.55
CA GLU A 170 22.52 0.47 29.24
C GLU A 170 21.44 1.56 29.35
N ARG A 171 20.26 1.30 28.78
CA ARG A 171 19.15 2.24 28.77
C ARG A 171 18.55 2.49 30.15
N HIS A 172 18.43 1.45 30.97
CA HIS A 172 18.03 1.60 32.37
C HIS A 172 19.02 2.45 33.17
N SER A 173 20.31 2.36 32.85
CA SER A 173 21.36 3.15 33.49
C SER A 173 21.30 4.62 33.07
N GLU A 174 21.03 4.91 31.80
CA GLU A 174 20.86 6.27 31.27
C GLU A 174 19.62 6.97 31.82
N ASN A 175 18.47 6.28 31.87
CA ASN A 175 17.24 6.85 32.43
C ASN A 175 17.38 7.12 33.93
N LYS A 176 18.02 6.22 34.67
CA LYS A 176 18.27 6.41 36.09
C LYS A 176 19.20 7.59 36.36
N GLY A 177 20.11 7.94 35.45
CA GLY A 177 20.97 9.12 35.54
C GLY A 177 20.26 10.46 35.26
N ARG A 178 19.16 10.44 34.48
CA ARG A 178 18.35 11.63 34.17
C ARG A 178 17.40 12.03 35.29
N ASP A 179 16.96 11.09 36.12
CA ASP A 179 16.06 11.35 37.25
C ASP A 179 16.76 11.95 38.50
N ILE A 180 18.10 12.06 38.48
CA ILE A 180 18.92 12.54 39.61
C ILE A 180 19.56 13.93 39.34
N ALA A 181 19.20 14.57 38.21
CA ALA A 181 19.65 15.90 37.81
C ALA A 181 18.48 16.89 37.80
#